data_AF-A0A7S2RPK0-F1
#
_entry.id   AF-A0A7S2RPK0-F1
#
_cell.length_a   1.000
_cell.length_b   1.000
_cell.length_c   1.000
_cell.angle_alpha   90.00
_cell.angle_beta   90.00
_cell.angle_gamma   90.00
#
_symmetry.space_group_name_H-M   'P 1'
#
loop_
_entity.id
_entity.type
_entity.pdbx_description
1 polymer ?
#
loop_
_entity_poly.entity_id
_entity_poly.type
_entity_poly.pdbx_seq_one_letter_code
_entity_poly.pdbx_strand_id
1 'polypeptide(L)'
;ADVKPMPPTHPVCDLVFEVSSEKQCSVTFDTSKWNSTMANRFLESYSTLLGSILESSNEVQVKKLDILDAATKFDLARALSGPVRDNENELLFHQFVERAANEHPDVVALKMLDDEMTYREFDERANQLANYLISKGIQVEDCIGVLFPRGFDQLVAVFGILKA
;
A
#
# COMPACT_ATOMS: atom_id res chain seq x y z
N ALA A 1 3.59 57.81 -12.45
CA ALA A 1 4.80 57.41 -13.17
C ALA A 1 4.59 55.95 -13.56
N ASP A 2 4.34 55.72 -14.85
CA ASP A 2 4.06 54.41 -15.41
C ASP A 2 5.25 53.47 -15.24
N VAL A 3 5.09 52.45 -14.38
CA VAL A 3 6.01 51.31 -14.35
C VAL A 3 5.56 50.38 -15.47
N LYS A 4 6.24 50.52 -16.61
CA LYS A 4 6.08 49.63 -17.76
C LYS A 4 6.47 48.20 -17.34
N PRO A 5 5.66 47.17 -17.60
CA PRO A 5 6.02 45.81 -17.24
C PRO A 5 7.28 45.39 -18.02
N MET A 6 8.28 44.93 -17.28
CA MET A 6 9.53 44.39 -17.82
C MET A 6 9.21 43.10 -18.60
N PRO A 7 9.73 42.91 -19.83
CA PRO A 7 9.46 41.71 -20.59
C PRO A 7 10.03 40.48 -19.86
N PRO A 8 9.37 39.31 -19.95
CA PRO A 8 9.82 38.11 -19.25
C PRO A 8 11.20 37.72 -19.76
N THR A 9 12.19 37.82 -18.86
CA THR A 9 13.60 37.48 -19.10
C THR A 9 13.90 36.02 -18.75
N HIS A 10 12.87 35.23 -18.46
CA HIS A 10 12.97 33.83 -18.08
C HIS A 10 12.23 32.93 -19.09
N PRO A 11 12.66 31.65 -19.25
CA PRO A 11 11.89 30.67 -20.01
C PRO A 11 10.44 30.67 -19.53
N VAL A 12 9.49 30.34 -20.42
CA VAL A 12 8.06 30.30 -20.10
C VAL A 12 7.82 29.21 -19.07
N CYS A 13 8.05 29.56 -17.81
CA CYS A 13 7.80 28.72 -16.65
C CYS A 13 6.33 28.90 -16.30
N ASP A 14 5.61 27.79 -16.19
CA ASP A 14 4.19 27.78 -15.85
C ASP A 14 3.92 28.27 -14.41
N LEU A 15 4.97 28.35 -13.59
CA LEU A 15 4.98 28.79 -12.21
C LEU A 15 6.33 29.49 -11.90
N VAL A 16 6.29 30.73 -11.41
CA VAL A 16 7.48 31.54 -11.06
C VAL A 16 7.40 31.97 -9.61
N PHE A 17 8.47 31.72 -8.85
CA PHE A 17 8.65 32.21 -7.49
C PHE A 17 9.55 33.43 -7.49
N GLU A 18 9.07 34.53 -6.93
CA GLU A 18 9.88 35.72 -6.67
C GLU A 18 10.03 35.89 -5.16
N VAL A 19 11.28 35.98 -4.71
CA VAL A 19 11.62 36.23 -3.31
C VAL A 19 12.23 37.61 -3.22
N SER A 20 11.58 38.50 -2.47
CA SER A 20 12.07 39.85 -2.22
C SER A 20 13.05 39.88 -1.05
N SER A 21 13.88 40.92 -0.99
CA SER A 21 14.80 41.20 0.12
C SER A 21 14.08 41.41 1.46
N GLU A 22 12.76 41.64 1.44
CA GLU A 22 11.91 41.79 2.63
C GLU A 22 11.32 40.45 3.13
N LYS A 23 11.84 39.31 2.65
CA LYS A 23 11.32 37.95 2.94
C LYS A 23 9.89 37.72 2.45
N GLN A 24 9.45 38.49 1.45
CA GLN A 24 8.15 38.28 0.81
C GLN A 24 8.33 37.32 -0.36
N CYS A 25 7.52 36.27 -0.41
CA CYS A 25 7.50 35.32 -1.53
C CYS A 25 6.18 35.49 -2.29
N SER A 26 6.26 35.79 -3.59
CA SER A 26 5.11 35.81 -4.49
C SER A 26 5.22 34.67 -5.50
N VAL A 27 4.07 34.12 -5.90
CA VAL A 27 4.00 33.13 -6.97
C VAL A 27 3.16 33.68 -8.11
N THR A 28 3.72 33.64 -9.32
CA THR A 28 3.00 34.00 -10.56
C THR A 28 2.81 32.73 -11.37
N PHE A 29 1.59 32.47 -11.83
CA PHE A 29 1.27 31.23 -12.53
C PHE A 29 0.22 31.44 -13.62
N ASP A 30 0.23 30.53 -14.59
CA ASP A 30 -0.78 30.48 -15.64
C ASP A 30 -2.07 29.83 -15.13
N THR A 31 -3.15 30.61 -15.06
CA THR A 31 -4.47 30.16 -14.56
C THR A 31 -5.15 29.14 -15.48
N SER A 32 -4.68 28.96 -16.72
CA SER A 32 -5.15 27.90 -17.62
C SER A 32 -4.58 26.52 -17.26
N LYS A 33 -3.48 26.47 -16.51
CA LYS A 33 -2.78 25.24 -16.11
C LYS A 33 -2.81 24.99 -14.60
N TRP A 34 -2.91 26.05 -13.81
CA TRP A 34 -2.85 26.01 -12.34
C TRP A 34 -4.07 26.69 -11.72
N ASN A 35 -4.62 26.08 -10.68
CA ASN A 35 -5.58 26.74 -9.82
C ASN A 35 -4.87 27.38 -8.60
N SER A 36 -5.53 28.37 -8.00
CA SER A 36 -5.00 29.09 -6.83
C SER A 36 -4.74 28.19 -5.63
N THR A 37 -5.54 27.14 -5.43
CA THR A 37 -5.36 26.16 -4.35
C THR A 37 -4.05 25.36 -4.50
N MET A 38 -3.72 24.93 -5.72
CA MET A 38 -2.49 24.19 -6.04
C MET A 38 -1.27 25.11 -5.94
N ALA A 39 -1.37 26.34 -6.43
CA ALA A 39 -0.31 27.34 -6.32
C ALA A 39 -0.01 27.68 -4.85
N ASN A 40 -1.03 27.89 -4.02
CA ASN A 40 -0.87 28.14 -2.59
C ASN A 40 -0.26 26.94 -1.86
N ARG A 41 -0.71 25.71 -2.15
CA ARG A 41 -0.09 24.48 -1.59
C ARG A 41 1.38 24.36 -1.93
N PHE A 42 1.76 24.75 -3.14
CA PHE A 42 3.16 24.74 -3.56
C PHE A 42 3.98 25.81 -2.82
N LEU A 43 3.43 27.01 -2.61
CA LEU A 43 4.04 28.06 -1.79
C LEU A 43 4.24 27.63 -0.33
N GLU A 44 3.25 26.97 0.27
CA GLU A 44 3.33 26.41 1.62
C GLU A 44 4.44 25.37 1.69
N SER A 45 4.46 24.41 0.76
CA SER A 45 5.49 23.36 0.67
C SER A 45 6.91 23.94 0.48
N TYR A 46 7.03 24.97 -0.36
CA TYR A 46 8.30 25.66 -0.59
C TYR A 46 8.78 26.39 0.67
N SER A 47 7.87 27.01 1.41
CA SER A 47 8.17 27.68 2.68
C SER A 47 8.63 26.66 3.74
N THR A 48 7.99 25.49 3.82
CA THR A 48 8.41 24.39 4.71
C THR A 48 9.80 23.88 4.36
N LEU A 49 10.10 23.73 3.07
CA LEU A 49 11.43 23.32 2.62
C LEU A 49 12.49 24.35 2.98
N LEU A 50 12.23 25.65 2.76
CA LEU A 50 13.15 26.71 3.15
C LEU A 50 13.34 26.78 4.67
N GLY A 51 12.28 26.61 5.46
CA GLY A 51 12.35 26.49 6.91
C GLY A 51 13.25 25.33 7.35
N SER A 52 13.07 24.16 6.74
CA SER A 52 13.88 22.96 7.02
C SER A 52 15.36 23.18 6.71
N ILE A 53 15.68 23.93 5.65
CA ILE A 53 17.07 24.30 5.31
C ILE A 53 17.63 25.29 6.35
N LEU A 54 16.85 26.29 6.77
CA LEU A 54 17.29 27.34 7.69
C LEU A 54 17.49 26.83 9.13
N GLU A 55 16.67 25.90 9.60
CA GLU A 55 16.82 25.26 10.91
C GLU A 55 18.03 24.34 10.98
N SER A 56 18.46 23.84 9.83
CA SER A 56 19.56 22.89 9.76
C SER A 56 20.90 23.60 9.71
N SER A 57 21.63 23.51 10.83
CA SER A 57 22.96 24.08 10.99
C SER A 57 24.01 23.26 10.21
N ASN A 58 24.12 23.54 8.91
CA ASN A 58 25.14 23.07 7.96
C ASN A 58 25.00 21.62 7.41
N GLU A 59 25.26 21.48 6.10
CA GLU A 59 25.33 20.23 5.30
C GLU A 59 24.17 19.22 5.45
N VAL A 60 22.95 19.63 5.11
CA VAL A 60 21.84 18.67 4.95
C VAL A 60 21.87 18.02 3.58
N GLN A 61 21.80 16.69 3.56
CA GLN A 61 21.54 15.96 2.32
C GLN A 61 20.15 16.32 1.80
N VAL A 62 20.06 16.82 0.56
CA VAL A 62 18.80 17.21 -0.10
C VAL A 62 17.70 16.15 0.05
N LYS A 63 18.07 14.86 0.04
CA LYS A 63 17.14 13.73 0.21
C LYS A 63 16.40 13.67 1.56
N LYS A 64 16.90 14.38 2.58
CA LYS A 64 16.32 14.42 3.93
C LYS A 64 15.45 15.66 4.16
N LEU A 65 15.39 16.57 3.18
CA LEU A 65 14.53 17.74 3.28
C LEU A 65 13.08 17.33 3.05
N ASP A 66 12.23 17.72 3.99
CA ASP A 66 10.81 17.50 3.89
C ASP A 66 10.15 18.65 3.13
N ILE A 67 9.47 18.30 2.03
CA ILE A 67 8.69 19.25 1.22
C ILE A 67 7.31 19.50 1.85
N LEU A 68 6.82 18.55 2.65
CA LEU A 68 5.51 18.62 3.28
C LEU A 68 5.67 18.80 4.79
N ASP A 69 4.85 19.67 5.38
CA ASP A 69 4.78 19.80 6.83
C ASP A 69 4.11 18.55 7.47
N ALA A 70 4.23 18.45 8.80
CA ALA A 70 3.69 17.32 9.55
C ALA A 70 2.16 17.22 9.44
N ALA A 71 1.44 18.34 9.34
CA ALA A 71 -0.01 18.36 9.25
C ALA A 71 -0.50 17.81 7.90
N THR A 72 0.13 18.25 6.82
CA THR A 72 -0.14 17.82 5.44
C THR A 72 0.21 16.35 5.26
N LYS A 73 1.33 15.89 5.82
CA LYS A 73 1.68 14.46 5.86
C LYS A 73 0.63 13.64 6.59
N PHE A 74 0.16 14.12 7.74
CA PHE A 74 -0.87 13.44 8.51
C PHE A 74 -2.20 13.34 7.76
N ASP A 75 -2.64 14.45 7.14
CA ASP A 75 -3.85 14.48 6.34
C ASP A 75 -3.76 13.57 5.11
N LEU A 76 -2.61 13.55 4.44
CA LEU A 76 -2.36 12.67 3.29
C LEU A 76 -2.35 11.20 3.70
N ALA A 77 -1.66 10.86 4.79
CA ALA A 77 -1.64 9.50 5.32
C ALA A 77 -3.08 9.05 5.63
N ARG A 78 -3.86 9.86 6.33
CA ARG A 78 -5.27 9.54 6.63
C ARG A 78 -6.12 9.38 5.36
N ALA A 79 -5.92 10.23 4.36
CA ALA A 79 -6.69 10.17 3.11
C ALA A 79 -6.36 8.92 2.27
N LEU A 80 -5.12 8.41 2.35
CA LEU A 80 -4.64 7.31 1.51
C LEU A 80 -4.62 5.94 2.21
N SER A 81 -4.52 5.89 3.54
CA SER A 81 -4.40 4.64 4.31
C SER A 81 -5.67 3.78 4.32
N GLY A 82 -6.81 4.32 3.86
CA GLY A 82 -8.09 3.63 3.94
C GLY A 82 -8.54 3.40 5.40
N PRO A 83 -9.69 2.74 5.61
CA PRO A 83 -10.12 2.38 6.96
C PRO A 83 -9.14 1.36 7.55
N VAL A 84 -8.64 1.63 8.75
CA VAL A 84 -8.01 0.59 9.58
C VAL A 84 -9.09 -0.43 9.87
N ARG A 85 -8.92 -1.63 9.33
CA ARG A 85 -9.78 -2.76 9.65
C ARG A 85 -9.11 -3.50 10.78
N ASP A 86 -9.75 -3.52 11.94
CA ASP A 86 -9.41 -4.52 12.94
C ASP A 86 -9.66 -5.88 12.30
N ASN A 87 -8.61 -6.67 12.13
CA ASN A 87 -8.76 -8.06 11.73
C ASN A 87 -9.30 -8.81 12.94
N GLU A 88 -10.62 -8.77 13.15
CA GLU A 88 -11.29 -9.46 14.25
C GLU A 88 -11.15 -10.99 14.17
N ASN A 89 -10.72 -11.51 13.01
CA ASN A 89 -10.46 -12.93 12.81
C ASN A 89 -9.00 -13.27 13.13
N GLU A 90 -8.80 -13.90 14.29
CA GLU A 90 -7.54 -14.55 14.67
C GLU A 90 -7.29 -15.88 13.93
N LEU A 91 -8.23 -16.32 13.08
CA LEU A 91 -8.13 -17.59 12.38
C LEU A 91 -7.06 -17.57 11.27
N LEU A 92 -6.25 -18.62 11.26
CA LEU A 92 -5.36 -18.93 10.14
C LEU A 92 -6.16 -19.39 8.94
N PHE A 93 -5.58 -19.25 7.74
CA PHE A 93 -6.29 -19.53 6.49
C PHE A 93 -6.85 -20.97 6.40
N HIS A 94 -6.09 -21.97 6.86
CA HIS A 94 -6.56 -23.37 6.89
C HIS A 94 -7.68 -23.60 7.91
N GLN A 95 -7.73 -22.82 8.99
CA GLN A 95 -8.74 -22.95 10.05
C GLN A 95 -10.13 -22.49 9.59
N PHE A 96 -10.22 -21.61 8.59
CA PHE A 96 -11.51 -21.29 7.97
C PHE A 96 -12.13 -22.52 7.30
N VAL A 97 -11.31 -23.37 6.68
CA VAL A 97 -11.77 -24.61 6.05
C VAL A 97 -12.14 -25.65 7.10
N GLU A 98 -11.34 -25.80 8.16
CA GLU A 98 -11.69 -26.68 9.30
C GLU A 98 -13.02 -26.29 9.94
N ARG A 99 -13.21 -24.99 10.19
CA ARG A 99 -14.46 -24.46 10.74
C ARG A 99 -15.65 -24.75 9.81
N ALA A 100 -15.50 -24.47 8.51
CA ALA A 100 -16.55 -24.76 7.54
C ALA A 100 -16.83 -26.26 7.40
N ALA A 101 -15.81 -27.13 7.50
CA ALA A 101 -15.98 -28.58 7.49
C ALA A 101 -16.73 -29.08 8.73
N ASN A 102 -16.55 -28.42 9.89
CA ASN A 102 -17.27 -28.74 11.12
C ASN A 102 -18.72 -28.21 11.12
N GLU A 103 -18.92 -26.96 10.69
CA GLU A 103 -20.23 -26.30 10.73
C GLU A 103 -21.14 -26.70 9.54
N HIS A 104 -20.54 -26.90 8.37
CA HIS A 104 -21.22 -27.09 7.09
C HIS A 104 -20.57 -28.20 6.23
N PRO A 105 -20.44 -29.44 6.76
CA PRO A 105 -19.62 -30.48 6.16
C PRO A 105 -20.05 -30.87 4.74
N ASP A 106 -21.36 -30.93 4.47
CA ASP A 106 -21.90 -31.43 3.20
C ASP A 106 -22.09 -30.31 2.17
N VAL A 107 -21.65 -29.08 2.47
CA VAL A 107 -21.66 -27.97 1.51
C VAL A 107 -20.47 -28.10 0.57
N VAL A 108 -20.69 -27.84 -0.72
CA VAL A 108 -19.65 -27.87 -1.75
C VAL A 108 -18.62 -26.76 -1.48
N ALA A 109 -17.37 -27.15 -1.24
CA ALA A 109 -16.24 -26.24 -1.06
C ALA A 109 -15.58 -25.92 -2.41
N LEU A 110 -15.36 -26.94 -3.23
CA LEU A 110 -14.69 -26.85 -4.52
C LEU A 110 -15.58 -27.44 -5.62
N LYS A 111 -15.64 -26.75 -6.76
CA LYS A 111 -16.39 -27.20 -7.94
C LYS A 111 -15.57 -26.96 -9.21
N MET A 112 -15.50 -27.97 -10.06
CA MET A 112 -14.86 -27.90 -11.38
C MET A 112 -15.71 -28.66 -12.40
N LEU A 113 -16.25 -27.97 -13.40
CA LEU A 113 -17.06 -28.55 -14.48
C LEU A 113 -18.08 -29.59 -13.97
N ASP A 114 -17.71 -30.88 -14.00
CA ASP A 114 -18.56 -32.02 -13.67
C ASP A 114 -18.28 -32.62 -12.27
N ASP A 115 -17.22 -32.16 -11.58
CA ASP A 115 -16.81 -32.65 -10.27
C ASP A 115 -17.04 -31.61 -9.17
N GLU A 116 -17.41 -32.10 -7.99
CA GLU A 116 -17.61 -31.32 -6.77
C GLU A 116 -16.89 -32.00 -5.59
N MET A 117 -16.44 -31.20 -4.63
CA MET A 117 -15.85 -31.66 -3.39
C MET A 117 -16.42 -30.84 -2.23
N THR A 118 -16.97 -31.53 -1.24
CA THR A 118 -17.55 -30.94 -0.04
C THR A 118 -16.46 -30.41 0.92
N TYR A 119 -16.83 -29.55 1.85
CA TYR A 119 -15.90 -29.09 2.90
C TYR A 119 -15.35 -30.26 3.72
N ARG A 120 -16.18 -31.28 4.03
CA ARG A 120 -15.73 -32.49 4.73
C ARG A 120 -14.64 -33.22 3.94
N GLU A 121 -14.91 -33.55 2.68
CA GLU A 121 -13.95 -34.29 1.83
C GLU A 121 -12.65 -33.50 1.62
N PHE A 122 -12.78 -32.18 1.48
CA PHE A 122 -11.63 -31.31 1.29
C PHE A 122 -10.73 -31.28 2.52
N ASP A 123 -11.31 -31.08 3.71
CA ASP A 123 -10.56 -31.05 4.96
C ASP A 123 -9.93 -32.41 5.28
N GLU A 124 -10.66 -33.51 5.06
CA GLU A 124 -10.14 -34.86 5.26
C GLU A 124 -8.91 -35.15 4.37
N ARG A 125 -8.97 -34.80 3.08
CA ARG A 125 -7.82 -34.99 2.17
C ARG A 125 -6.64 -34.09 2.55
N ALA A 126 -6.90 -32.84 2.94
CA ALA A 126 -5.85 -31.94 3.41
C ALA A 126 -5.19 -32.46 4.70
N ASN A 127 -5.97 -32.96 5.67
CA ASN A 127 -5.48 -33.57 6.90
C ASN A 127 -4.64 -34.82 6.65
N GLN A 128 -5.04 -35.67 5.69
CA GLN A 128 -4.25 -36.84 5.30
C GLN A 128 -2.87 -36.44 4.78
N LEU A 129 -2.81 -35.41 3.92
CA LEU A 129 -1.54 -34.90 3.43
C LEU A 129 -0.70 -34.26 4.55
N ALA A 130 -1.32 -33.47 5.43
CA ALA A 130 -0.62 -32.84 6.55
C ALA A 130 0.05 -33.88 7.45
N ASN A 131 -0.71 -34.91 7.86
CA ASN A 131 -0.18 -36.00 8.66
C ASN A 131 0.94 -36.77 7.94
N TYR A 132 0.83 -36.95 6.62
CA TYR A 132 1.89 -37.54 5.83
C TYR A 132 3.17 -36.67 5.84
N LEU A 133 3.06 -35.36 5.64
CA LEU A 133 4.21 -34.44 5.68
C LEU A 133 4.88 -34.41 7.05
N ILE A 134 4.09 -34.36 8.13
CA ILE A 134 4.59 -34.45 9.51
C ILE A 134 5.33 -35.79 9.71
N SER A 135 4.79 -36.90 9.18
CA SER A 135 5.45 -38.22 9.26
C SER A 135 6.78 -38.29 8.48
N LYS A 136 7.01 -37.36 7.54
CA LYS A 136 8.28 -37.19 6.82
C LYS A 136 9.27 -36.27 7.54
N GLY A 137 8.90 -35.74 8.70
CA GLY A 137 9.77 -34.89 9.51
C GLY A 137 9.80 -33.43 9.08
N ILE A 138 8.83 -33.00 8.27
CA ILE A 138 8.62 -31.57 7.97
C ILE A 138 8.31 -30.83 9.28
N GLN A 139 8.88 -29.63 9.42
CA GLN A 139 8.69 -28.72 10.53
C GLN A 139 8.16 -27.36 10.06
N VAL A 140 7.73 -26.55 11.02
CA VAL A 140 7.35 -25.16 10.77
C VAL A 140 8.53 -24.42 10.13
N GLU A 141 8.23 -23.56 9.15
CA GLU A 141 9.19 -22.79 8.34
C GLU A 141 9.94 -23.60 7.26
N ASP A 142 9.71 -24.92 7.15
CA ASP A 142 10.24 -25.69 6.03
C ASP A 142 9.59 -25.30 4.70
N CYS A 143 10.40 -25.28 3.63
CA CYS A 143 9.96 -24.91 2.29
C CYS A 143 9.53 -26.14 1.49
N ILE A 144 8.26 -26.21 1.09
CA ILE A 144 7.72 -27.30 0.26
C ILE A 144 7.37 -26.81 -1.14
N GLY A 145 7.98 -27.42 -2.16
CA GLY A 145 7.67 -27.15 -3.57
C GLY A 145 6.36 -27.82 -4.01
N VAL A 146 5.50 -27.08 -4.69
CA VAL A 146 4.19 -27.55 -5.18
C VAL A 146 4.16 -27.48 -6.70
N LEU A 147 4.02 -28.63 -7.36
CA LEU A 147 3.86 -28.73 -8.82
C LEU A 147 2.68 -29.65 -9.15
N PHE A 148 1.54 -29.06 -9.43
CA PHE A 148 0.31 -29.77 -9.81
C PHE A 148 -0.34 -29.08 -11.01
N PRO A 149 -1.02 -29.83 -11.91
CA PRO A 149 -1.96 -29.22 -12.83
C PRO A 149 -3.10 -28.56 -12.05
N ARG A 150 -3.84 -27.64 -12.69
CA ARG A 150 -5.02 -27.03 -12.08
C ARG A 150 -6.04 -28.12 -11.76
N GLY A 151 -6.39 -28.26 -10.49
CA GLY A 151 -7.29 -29.31 -10.02
C GLY A 151 -7.53 -29.26 -8.51
N PHE A 152 -8.38 -30.14 -7.99
CA PHE A 152 -8.62 -30.25 -6.54
C PHE A 152 -7.34 -30.61 -5.77
N ASP A 153 -6.50 -31.49 -6.33
CA ASP A 153 -5.24 -31.90 -5.70
C ASP A 153 -4.29 -30.73 -5.46
N GLN A 154 -4.31 -29.70 -6.31
CA GLN A 154 -3.53 -28.48 -6.12
C GLN A 154 -3.93 -27.76 -4.82
N LEU A 155 -5.24 -27.66 -4.56
CA LEU A 155 -5.75 -26.99 -3.35
C LEU A 155 -5.57 -27.88 -2.12
N VAL A 156 -5.78 -29.19 -2.25
CA VAL A 156 -5.47 -30.16 -1.19
C VAL A 156 -3.99 -30.07 -0.81
N ALA A 157 -3.09 -29.93 -1.79
CA ALA A 157 -1.67 -29.74 -1.54
C ALA A 157 -1.38 -28.49 -0.72
N VAL A 158 -1.90 -27.33 -1.12
CA VAL A 158 -1.69 -26.06 -0.41
C VAL A 158 -2.24 -26.13 1.01
N PHE A 159 -3.46 -26.62 1.21
CA PHE A 159 -4.06 -26.68 2.55
C PHE A 159 -3.43 -27.75 3.44
N GLY A 160 -3.03 -28.89 2.88
CA GLY A 160 -2.30 -29.92 3.61
C GLY A 160 -0.92 -29.44 4.07
N ILE A 161 -0.24 -28.62 3.27
CA ILE A 161 1.03 -27.96 3.66
C ILE A 161 0.79 -26.94 4.77
N LEU A 162 -0.26 -26.12 4.67
CA LEU A 162 -0.57 -25.11 5.69
C LEU A 162 -0.97 -25.72 7.05
N LYS A 163 -1.39 -26.99 7.06
CA LYS A 163 -1.78 -27.75 8.26
C LYS A 163 -0.61 -28.57 8.86
N ALA A 164 0.44 -28.83 8.07
CA ALA A 164 1.61 -29.61 8.49
C ALA A 164 2.56 -28.77 9.34
#